data_AF-A0A0P9SUR9-F1
#
_entry.id   AF-A0A0P9SUR9-F1
#
_cell.length_a   1.000
_cell.length_b   1.000
_cell.length_c   1.000
_cell.angle_alpha   90.00
_cell.angle_beta   90.00
_cell.angle_gamma   90.00
#
_symmetry.space_group_name_H-M   'P 1'
#
loop_
_entity.id
_entity.type
_entity.pdbx_description
1 polymer ?
#
loop_
_entity_poly.entity_id
_entity_poly.type
_entity_poly.pdbx_seq_one_letter_code
_entity_poly.pdbx_strand_id
1 'polypeptide(L)'
;MTAHHGIIPTAAIRGVERLTGKPRAVYTLIRARYLAQFLPNHEYDRTQADFDCAGHPLRAVGKQIVEPGWKRAMPEALAPAKGREAPAPQPLPALFQGCECAVDDVILKDLWTQPPKPFTEGDLIKAMKNVARLVEDPLLKQKLKDTTGIGTEATRAGIIQGLLDRGYLTRQGKALCATPAAFSLIDAVPRAIADPGTTAIWEQALDMVQSGEMSLEAFVAKQAAWMSKQVSRCVGMRMTISGPASPAGVAPPWKKKRKTAKRSATSSAAAAGTAAKKPRRTAKPAAKT
;
A
#
# COMPACT_ATOMS: atom_id res chain seq x y z
N MET A 1 -6.50 0.09 18.81
CA MET A 1 -6.74 1.22 17.87
C MET A 1 -5.40 1.66 17.31
N THR A 2 -5.29 1.79 15.99
CA THR A 2 -4.11 2.37 15.34
C THR A 2 -4.09 3.89 15.51
N ALA A 3 -2.95 4.53 15.23
CA ALA A 3 -2.82 5.99 15.31
C ALA A 3 -3.78 6.77 14.38
N HIS A 4 -4.29 6.11 13.33
CA HIS A 4 -5.18 6.72 12.33
C HIS A 4 -6.36 5.79 12.00
N HIS A 5 -7.48 6.40 11.58
CA HIS A 5 -8.66 5.71 11.03
C HIS A 5 -8.63 5.73 9.49
N GLY A 6 -9.56 5.01 8.85
CA GLY A 6 -9.71 5.02 7.39
C GLY A 6 -9.99 6.43 6.85
N ILE A 7 -9.50 6.74 5.64
CA ILE A 7 -9.71 8.04 5.01
C ILE A 7 -11.19 8.18 4.63
N ILE A 8 -11.87 9.19 5.17
CA ILE A 8 -13.30 9.46 4.97
C ILE A 8 -13.53 10.91 4.53
N PRO A 9 -14.66 11.22 3.86
CA PRO A 9 -15.07 12.60 3.62
C PRO A 9 -15.30 13.34 4.95
N THR A 10 -14.89 14.60 5.02
CA THR A 10 -15.11 15.47 6.19
C THR A 10 -16.40 16.28 6.05
N ALA A 11 -17.08 16.65 7.13
CA ALA A 11 -18.30 17.46 7.07
C ALA A 11 -18.11 18.90 6.52
N ALA A 12 -16.88 19.42 6.51
CA ALA A 12 -16.54 20.80 6.11
C ALA A 12 -16.45 21.02 4.59
N ILE A 13 -17.17 20.24 3.77
CA ILE A 13 -17.08 20.34 2.32
C ILE A 13 -17.83 21.57 1.82
N ARG A 14 -17.12 22.50 1.18
CA ARG A 14 -17.71 23.59 0.39
C ARG A 14 -17.13 23.55 -1.02
N GLY A 15 -18.01 23.60 -2.02
CA GLY A 15 -17.61 23.71 -3.43
C GLY A 15 -16.94 22.48 -4.02
N VAL A 16 -17.52 21.28 -3.87
CA VAL A 16 -17.09 20.06 -4.60
C VAL A 16 -17.00 20.33 -6.10
N GLU A 17 -17.87 21.19 -6.62
CA GLU A 17 -17.89 21.59 -8.02
C GLU A 17 -16.65 22.34 -8.48
N ARG A 18 -15.87 22.90 -7.54
CA ARG A 18 -14.58 23.52 -7.83
C ARG A 18 -13.45 22.50 -8.00
N LEU A 19 -13.64 21.26 -7.54
CA LEU A 19 -12.69 20.19 -7.79
C LEU A 19 -12.84 19.75 -9.25
N THR A 20 -11.75 19.82 -10.00
CA THR A 20 -11.65 19.33 -11.38
C THR A 20 -10.53 18.32 -11.50
N GLY A 21 -10.53 17.50 -12.57
CA GLY A 21 -9.46 16.54 -12.86
C GLY A 21 -9.17 15.52 -11.73
N LYS A 22 -7.88 15.32 -11.43
CA LYS A 22 -7.42 14.30 -10.46
C LYS A 22 -7.97 14.50 -9.03
N PRO A 23 -7.95 15.72 -8.44
CA PRO A 23 -8.58 15.96 -7.14
C PRO A 23 -10.05 15.52 -7.07
N ARG A 24 -10.85 15.83 -8.10
CA ARG A 24 -12.26 15.38 -8.16
C ARG A 24 -12.35 13.86 -8.20
N ALA A 25 -11.54 13.20 -9.03
CA ALA A 25 -11.54 11.75 -9.16
C ALA A 25 -11.18 11.04 -7.84
N VAL A 26 -10.15 11.51 -7.13
CA VAL A 26 -9.74 10.96 -5.82
C VAL A 26 -10.84 11.17 -4.78
N TYR A 27 -11.41 12.37 -4.71
CA TYR A 27 -12.50 12.67 -3.78
C TYR A 27 -13.74 11.81 -4.06
N THR A 28 -14.13 11.65 -5.33
CA THR A 28 -15.23 10.77 -5.74
C THR A 28 -14.99 9.32 -5.31
N LEU A 29 -13.77 8.80 -5.47
CA LEU A 29 -13.41 7.46 -5.00
C LEU A 29 -13.55 7.32 -3.47
N ILE A 30 -13.04 8.27 -2.70
CA ILE A 30 -13.13 8.26 -1.23
C ILE A 30 -14.60 8.28 -0.79
N ARG A 31 -15.41 9.17 -1.38
CA ARG A 31 -16.85 9.27 -1.07
C ARG A 31 -17.61 8.00 -1.44
N ALA A 32 -17.36 7.43 -2.60
CA ALA A 32 -17.95 6.15 -3.03
C ALA A 32 -17.65 5.02 -2.04
N ARG A 33 -16.38 4.89 -1.62
CA ARG A 33 -15.96 3.89 -0.63
C ARG A 33 -16.61 4.10 0.74
N TYR A 34 -16.78 5.36 1.14
CA TYR A 34 -17.45 5.68 2.39
C TYR A 34 -18.93 5.28 2.35
N LEU A 35 -19.66 5.68 1.31
CA LEU A 35 -21.09 5.34 1.15
C LEU A 35 -21.34 3.83 1.03
N ALA A 36 -20.44 3.10 0.38
CA ALA A 36 -20.52 1.64 0.26
C ALA A 36 -20.60 0.90 1.60
N GLN A 37 -20.08 1.47 2.70
CA GLN A 37 -20.14 0.86 4.03
C GLN A 37 -21.57 0.81 4.62
N PHE A 38 -22.48 1.62 4.09
CA PHE A 38 -23.87 1.71 4.55
C PHE A 38 -24.86 1.00 3.61
N LEU A 39 -24.35 0.35 2.57
CA LEU A 39 -25.16 -0.42 1.64
C LEU A 39 -25.12 -1.92 1.98
N PRO A 40 -26.14 -2.70 1.58
CA PRO A 40 -26.14 -4.15 1.74
C PRO A 40 -24.95 -4.84 1.07
N ASN A 41 -24.74 -6.11 1.42
CA ASN A 41 -23.77 -6.96 0.74
C ASN A 41 -24.13 -7.14 -0.75
N HIS A 42 -23.12 -7.36 -1.58
CA HIS A 42 -23.34 -7.78 -2.97
C HIS A 42 -23.61 -9.28 -3.00
N GLU A 43 -24.85 -9.67 -3.26
CA GLU A 43 -25.34 -11.04 -3.25
C GLU A 43 -25.58 -11.55 -4.67
N TYR A 44 -25.26 -12.82 -4.89
CA TYR A 44 -25.39 -13.47 -6.17
C TYR A 44 -25.58 -14.97 -6.00
N ASP A 45 -26.40 -15.55 -6.86
CA ASP A 45 -26.53 -16.99 -7.00
C ASP A 45 -25.42 -17.50 -7.92
N ARG A 46 -24.73 -18.54 -7.45
CA ARG A 46 -23.71 -19.25 -8.24
C ARG A 46 -24.25 -20.64 -8.56
N THR A 47 -24.57 -20.86 -9.82
CA THR A 47 -24.99 -22.18 -10.33
C THR A 47 -23.77 -22.88 -10.91
N GLN A 48 -23.56 -24.14 -10.53
CA GLN A 48 -22.54 -25.00 -11.11
C GLN A 48 -23.24 -26.23 -11.67
N ALA A 49 -23.00 -26.53 -12.94
CA ALA A 49 -23.49 -27.72 -13.61
C ALA A 49 -22.29 -28.54 -14.11
N ASP A 50 -22.26 -29.80 -13.71
CA ASP A 50 -21.24 -30.76 -14.12
C ASP A 50 -21.89 -31.72 -15.13
N PHE A 51 -21.21 -31.92 -16.26
CA PHE A 51 -21.68 -32.72 -17.38
C PHE A 51 -20.66 -33.82 -17.67
N ASP A 52 -21.14 -34.95 -18.18
CA ASP A 52 -20.33 -35.95 -18.84
C ASP A 52 -20.60 -35.89 -20.34
N CYS A 53 -19.56 -35.82 -21.15
CA CYS A 53 -19.67 -35.93 -22.59
C CYS A 53 -18.66 -36.98 -23.07
N ALA A 54 -19.15 -38.17 -23.44
CA ALA A 54 -18.32 -39.30 -23.86
C ALA A 54 -17.21 -39.66 -22.84
N GLY A 55 -17.50 -39.61 -21.53
CA GLY A 55 -16.54 -39.88 -20.47
C GLY A 55 -15.62 -38.71 -20.11
N HIS A 56 -15.77 -37.56 -20.76
CA HIS A 56 -15.04 -36.34 -20.41
C HIS A 56 -15.88 -35.45 -19.48
N PRO A 57 -15.37 -35.14 -18.27
CA PRO A 57 -16.06 -34.25 -17.34
C PRO A 57 -15.95 -32.79 -17.81
N LEU A 58 -17.09 -32.14 -17.98
CA LEU A 58 -17.21 -30.73 -18.34
C LEU A 58 -17.92 -29.97 -17.22
N ARG A 59 -17.57 -28.70 -17.04
CA ARG A 59 -18.16 -27.84 -16.00
C ARG A 59 -18.57 -26.49 -16.55
N ALA A 60 -19.84 -26.14 -16.34
CA ALA A 60 -20.36 -24.80 -16.55
C ALA A 60 -20.60 -24.09 -15.21
N VAL A 61 -20.28 -22.80 -15.13
CA VAL A 61 -20.52 -21.98 -13.94
C VAL A 61 -21.28 -20.73 -14.35
N GLY A 62 -22.50 -20.59 -13.84
CA GLY A 62 -23.33 -19.41 -13.97
C GLY A 62 -23.26 -18.52 -12.74
N LYS A 63 -23.49 -17.23 -12.96
CA LYS A 63 -23.61 -16.26 -11.87
C LYS A 63 -24.70 -15.25 -12.16
N GLN A 64 -25.68 -15.17 -11.27
CA GLN A 64 -26.79 -14.22 -11.33
C GLN A 64 -26.74 -13.28 -10.14
N ILE A 65 -26.70 -11.98 -10.37
CA ILE A 65 -26.70 -10.99 -9.28
C ILE A 65 -28.13 -10.89 -8.75
N VAL A 66 -28.29 -11.12 -7.44
CA VAL A 66 -29.57 -10.99 -6.73
C VAL A 66 -29.68 -9.59 -6.12
N GLU A 67 -28.61 -9.14 -5.45
CA GLU A 67 -28.51 -7.80 -4.87
C GLU A 67 -27.15 -7.19 -5.23
N PRO A 68 -27.09 -6.11 -6.03
CA PRO A 68 -25.83 -5.42 -6.33
C PRO A 68 -25.11 -4.88 -5.09
N GLY A 69 -25.84 -4.53 -4.03
CA GLY A 69 -25.33 -4.07 -2.74
C GLY A 69 -24.42 -2.85 -2.83
N TRP A 70 -23.34 -2.87 -2.06
CA TRP A 70 -22.31 -1.83 -2.02
C TRP A 70 -21.71 -1.45 -3.38
N LYS A 71 -21.81 -2.30 -4.40
CA LYS A 71 -21.34 -1.98 -5.75
C LYS A 71 -22.12 -0.83 -6.40
N ARG A 72 -23.36 -0.56 -5.95
CA ARG A 72 -24.17 0.59 -6.43
C ARG A 72 -23.47 1.93 -6.19
N ALA A 73 -22.67 2.04 -5.14
CA ALA A 73 -21.95 3.27 -4.80
C ALA A 73 -20.62 3.44 -5.57
N MET A 74 -20.14 2.39 -6.25
CA MET A 74 -18.85 2.41 -6.94
C MET A 74 -19.01 2.93 -8.37
N PRO A 75 -18.30 3.98 -8.78
CA PRO A 75 -18.25 4.39 -10.18
C PRO A 75 -17.76 3.25 -11.06
N GLU A 76 -18.39 3.08 -12.22
CA GLU A 76 -18.05 2.00 -13.16
C GLU A 76 -16.58 2.07 -13.62
N ALA A 77 -16.04 3.28 -13.76
CA ALA A 77 -14.62 3.54 -14.03
C ALA A 77 -13.65 3.08 -12.92
N LEU A 78 -14.16 2.79 -11.73
CA LEU A 78 -13.41 2.28 -10.56
C LEU A 78 -13.69 0.80 -10.29
N ALA A 79 -14.62 0.18 -11.02
CA ALA A 79 -14.72 -1.27 -11.03
C ALA A 79 -13.40 -1.83 -11.61
N PRO A 80 -12.80 -2.87 -10.99
CA PRO A 80 -11.61 -3.48 -11.55
C PRO A 80 -11.90 -3.84 -13.00
N ALA A 81 -11.05 -3.36 -13.92
CA ALA A 81 -11.16 -3.73 -15.33
C ALA A 81 -11.26 -5.24 -15.38
N LYS A 82 -12.42 -5.76 -15.82
CA LYS A 82 -12.60 -7.19 -16.04
C LYS A 82 -11.46 -7.59 -16.96
N GLY A 83 -10.56 -8.45 -16.47
CA GLY A 83 -9.48 -8.97 -17.30
C GLY A 83 -10.09 -9.50 -18.59
N ARG A 84 -9.41 -9.26 -19.72
CA ARG A 84 -9.87 -9.53 -21.09
C ARG A 84 -10.34 -10.98 -21.35
N GLU A 85 -10.26 -11.86 -20.37
CA GLU A 85 -10.50 -13.31 -20.47
C GLU A 85 -11.68 -13.82 -19.64
N ALA A 86 -12.26 -13.03 -18.72
CA ALA A 86 -13.42 -13.49 -17.96
C ALA A 86 -14.71 -13.00 -18.66
N PRO A 87 -15.55 -13.91 -19.22
CA PRO A 87 -16.86 -13.54 -19.71
C PRO A 87 -17.63 -12.78 -18.63
N ALA A 88 -18.50 -11.86 -19.04
CA ALA A 88 -19.46 -11.28 -18.10
C ALA A 88 -20.20 -12.43 -17.40
N PRO A 89 -20.47 -12.34 -16.09
CA PRO A 89 -21.23 -13.37 -15.40
C PRO A 89 -22.58 -13.52 -16.12
N GLN A 90 -22.83 -14.69 -16.69
CA GLN A 90 -24.09 -15.03 -17.33
C GLN A 90 -24.81 -16.05 -16.44
N PRO A 91 -26.14 -15.94 -16.29
CA PRO A 91 -26.93 -17.00 -15.68
C PRO A 91 -26.84 -18.26 -16.55
N LEU A 92 -26.86 -19.43 -15.92
CA LEU A 92 -27.12 -20.67 -16.65
C LEU A 92 -28.63 -20.79 -16.88
N PRO A 93 -29.05 -21.48 -17.96
CA PRO A 93 -30.45 -21.86 -18.11
C PRO A 93 -30.90 -22.76 -16.94
N ALA A 94 -32.21 -22.95 -16.79
CA ALA A 94 -32.73 -23.92 -15.85
C ALA A 94 -32.29 -25.33 -16.27
N LEU A 95 -31.62 -26.05 -15.37
CA LEU A 95 -31.12 -27.41 -15.57
C LEU A 95 -31.63 -28.29 -14.42
N PHE A 96 -31.79 -29.58 -14.69
CA PHE A 96 -32.15 -30.58 -13.70
C PHE A 96 -31.27 -31.82 -13.84
N GLN A 97 -31.14 -32.61 -12.77
CA GLN A 97 -30.30 -33.79 -12.80
C GLN A 97 -30.86 -34.83 -13.77
N GLY A 98 -29.98 -35.36 -14.62
CA GLY A 98 -30.36 -36.32 -15.68
C GLY A 98 -30.90 -35.66 -16.95
N CYS A 99 -30.89 -34.32 -17.06
CA CYS A 99 -31.18 -33.68 -18.34
C CYS A 99 -30.07 -33.98 -19.35
N GLU A 100 -30.47 -34.26 -20.59
CA GLU A 100 -29.56 -34.42 -21.72
C GLU A 100 -29.46 -33.08 -22.46
N CYS A 101 -28.25 -32.68 -22.81
CA CYS A 101 -27.98 -31.47 -23.58
C CYS A 101 -27.31 -31.87 -24.90
N ALA A 102 -27.83 -31.35 -26.02
CA ALA A 102 -27.19 -31.53 -27.32
C ALA A 102 -25.86 -30.74 -27.35
N VAL A 103 -24.83 -31.34 -27.96
CA VAL A 103 -23.56 -30.68 -28.21
C VAL A 103 -23.63 -30.03 -29.58
N ASP A 104 -23.69 -28.69 -29.61
CA ASP A 104 -23.75 -27.94 -30.87
C ASP A 104 -22.38 -27.80 -31.55
N ASP A 105 -21.32 -27.56 -30.75
CA ASP A 105 -19.96 -27.35 -31.26
C ASP A 105 -18.90 -27.82 -30.25
N VAL A 106 -17.76 -28.27 -30.76
CA VAL A 106 -16.59 -28.70 -29.97
C VAL A 106 -15.36 -27.97 -30.47
N ILE A 107 -14.87 -27.02 -29.66
CA ILE A 107 -13.71 -26.20 -30.00
C ILE A 107 -12.50 -26.64 -29.16
N LEU A 108 -11.48 -27.19 -29.82
CA LEU A 108 -10.18 -27.39 -29.21
C LEU A 108 -9.44 -26.04 -29.13
N LYS A 109 -9.10 -25.61 -27.92
CA LYS A 109 -8.35 -24.37 -27.69
C LYS A 109 -6.88 -24.67 -27.49
N ASP A 110 -6.08 -24.39 -28.51
CA ASP A 110 -4.62 -24.44 -28.41
C ASP A 110 -4.13 -23.17 -27.70
N LEU A 111 -3.79 -23.31 -26.41
CA LEU A 111 -3.34 -22.20 -25.57
C LEU A 111 -1.87 -22.35 -25.20
N TRP A 112 -1.20 -21.20 -25.09
CA TRP A 112 0.19 -21.10 -24.65
C TRP A 112 0.27 -20.35 -23.33
N THR A 113 1.17 -20.80 -22.45
CA THR A 113 1.46 -20.07 -21.22
C THR A 113 2.05 -18.72 -21.55
N GLN A 114 1.56 -17.68 -20.89
CA GLN A 114 2.08 -16.32 -21.04
C GLN A 114 3.10 -16.03 -19.93
N PRO A 115 4.17 -15.27 -20.22
CA PRO A 115 5.07 -14.80 -19.16
C PRO A 115 4.31 -13.89 -18.18
N PRO A 116 4.81 -13.76 -16.93
CA PRO A 116 4.21 -12.88 -15.94
C PRO A 116 4.09 -11.45 -16.46
N LYS A 117 2.95 -10.80 -16.16
CA LYS A 117 2.75 -9.40 -16.54
C LYS A 117 3.75 -8.51 -15.79
N PRO A 118 4.36 -7.51 -16.46
CA PRO A 118 5.18 -6.52 -15.78
C PRO A 118 4.40 -5.82 -14.67
N PHE A 119 5.09 -5.40 -13.62
CA PHE A 119 4.48 -4.62 -12.55
C PHE A 119 3.97 -3.27 -13.06
N THR A 120 2.75 -2.88 -12.70
CA THR A 120 2.38 -1.45 -12.66
C THR A 120 2.79 -0.83 -11.33
N GLU A 121 2.68 0.49 -11.19
CA GLU A 121 2.93 1.17 -9.90
C GLU A 121 2.02 0.64 -8.78
N GLY A 122 0.74 0.38 -9.09
CA GLY A 122 -0.20 -0.23 -8.15
C GLY A 122 0.18 -1.67 -7.78
N ASP A 123 0.61 -2.47 -8.76
CA ASP A 123 1.05 -3.84 -8.50
C ASP A 123 2.32 -3.88 -7.65
N LEU A 124 3.26 -2.95 -7.89
CA LEU A 124 4.48 -2.84 -7.10
C LEU A 124 4.20 -2.42 -5.66
N ILE A 125 3.32 -1.43 -5.43
CA ILE A 125 2.88 -1.06 -4.07
C ILE A 125 2.23 -2.28 -3.37
N LYS A 126 1.40 -3.04 -4.09
CA LYS A 126 0.80 -4.27 -3.57
C LYS A 126 1.84 -5.34 -3.27
N ALA A 127 2.89 -5.47 -4.10
CA ALA A 127 4.00 -6.38 -3.87
C ALA A 127 4.81 -5.97 -2.63
N MET A 128 5.11 -4.67 -2.47
CA MET A 128 5.80 -4.14 -1.28
C MET A 128 5.02 -4.44 0.01
N LYS A 129 3.68 -4.31 -0.02
CA LYS A 129 2.81 -4.69 1.12
C LYS A 129 2.85 -6.19 1.43
N ASN A 130 2.95 -7.03 0.39
CA ASN A 130 2.88 -8.48 0.51
C ASN A 130 4.27 -9.15 0.37
N VAL A 131 5.35 -8.40 0.61
CA VAL A 131 6.73 -8.85 0.39
C VAL A 131 7.10 -10.07 1.22
N ALA A 132 6.39 -10.31 2.32
CA ALA A 132 6.48 -11.51 3.14
C ALA A 132 6.34 -12.82 2.34
N ARG A 133 5.69 -12.81 1.17
CA ARG A 133 5.60 -13.99 0.29
C ARG A 133 6.93 -14.40 -0.32
N LEU A 134 7.91 -13.50 -0.38
CA LEU A 134 9.23 -13.71 -0.93
C LEU A 134 10.25 -14.19 0.11
N VAL A 135 9.85 -14.29 1.38
CA VAL A 135 10.71 -14.72 2.48
C VAL A 135 10.33 -16.14 2.88
N GLU A 136 11.33 -17.01 2.95
CA GLU A 136 11.17 -18.43 3.31
C GLU A 136 11.07 -18.64 4.82
N ASP A 137 11.88 -17.93 5.60
CA ASP A 137 11.90 -18.03 7.05
C ASP A 137 10.51 -17.65 7.65
N PRO A 138 9.85 -18.58 8.37
CA PRO A 138 8.51 -18.35 8.91
C PRO A 138 8.43 -17.18 9.90
N LEU A 139 9.46 -16.98 10.73
CA LEU A 139 9.52 -15.92 11.73
C LEU A 139 9.64 -14.55 11.06
N LEU A 140 10.57 -14.42 10.11
CA LEU A 140 10.76 -13.18 9.35
C LEU A 140 9.51 -12.86 8.51
N LYS A 141 8.91 -13.89 7.90
CA LYS A 141 7.67 -13.77 7.15
C LYS A 141 6.51 -13.27 8.01
N GLN A 142 6.37 -13.78 9.22
CA GLN A 142 5.35 -13.31 10.15
C GLN A 142 5.60 -11.85 10.52
N LYS A 143 6.85 -11.50 10.85
CA LYS A 143 7.21 -10.12 11.19
C LYS A 143 6.87 -9.12 10.10
N LEU A 144 7.14 -9.47 8.84
CA LEU A 144 6.78 -8.64 7.68
C LEU A 144 5.26 -8.51 7.48
N LYS A 145 4.46 -9.51 7.85
CA LYS A 145 3.00 -9.38 7.81
C LYS A 145 2.52 -8.39 8.87
N ASP A 146 3.08 -8.48 10.07
CA ASP A 146 2.71 -7.62 11.20
C ASP A 146 3.05 -6.14 10.90
N THR A 147 4.20 -5.87 10.28
CA THR A 147 4.61 -4.52 9.85
C THR A 147 4.00 -4.08 8.50
N THR A 148 3.11 -4.89 7.92
CA THR A 148 2.43 -4.60 6.64
C THR A 148 3.40 -4.49 5.45
N GLY A 149 4.51 -5.22 5.46
CA GLY A 149 5.47 -5.35 4.37
C GLY A 149 6.66 -4.38 4.47
N ILE A 150 7.26 -4.04 3.32
CA ILE A 150 8.38 -3.08 3.26
C ILE A 150 7.89 -1.66 2.97
N GLY A 151 8.38 -0.71 3.77
CA GLY A 151 7.94 0.67 3.75
C GLY A 151 6.51 0.85 4.28
N THR A 152 6.21 2.03 4.80
CA THR A 152 4.87 2.39 5.27
C THR A 152 3.99 2.89 4.12
N GLU A 153 2.66 2.87 4.31
CA GLU A 153 1.71 3.35 3.30
C GLU A 153 2.06 4.74 2.75
N ALA A 154 2.53 5.66 3.61
CA ALA A 154 2.91 7.02 3.23
C ALA A 154 4.23 7.13 2.45
N THR A 155 5.09 6.11 2.46
CA THR A 155 6.45 6.20 1.91
C THR A 155 6.63 5.43 0.61
N ARG A 156 5.83 4.39 0.34
CA ARG A 156 6.01 3.51 -0.84
C ARG A 156 5.98 4.25 -2.17
N ALA A 157 4.99 5.11 -2.38
CA ALA A 157 4.90 5.89 -3.62
C ALA A 157 6.13 6.79 -3.82
N GLY A 158 6.62 7.40 -2.74
CA GLY A 158 7.83 8.24 -2.77
C GLY A 158 9.10 7.44 -3.11
N ILE A 159 9.22 6.20 -2.62
CA ILE A 159 10.34 5.31 -2.97
C ILE A 159 10.30 4.93 -4.45
N ILE A 160 9.13 4.55 -4.97
CA ILE A 160 8.97 4.20 -6.40
C ILE A 160 9.31 5.40 -7.28
N GLN A 161 8.81 6.60 -6.93
CA GLN A 161 9.16 7.82 -7.65
C GLN A 161 10.67 8.11 -7.58
N GLY A 162 11.31 7.90 -6.43
CA GLY A 162 12.76 8.05 -6.31
C GLY A 162 13.57 7.06 -7.17
N LEU A 163 13.05 5.86 -7.42
CA LEU A 163 13.68 4.89 -8.34
C LEU A 163 13.51 5.31 -9.81
N LEU A 164 12.36 5.89 -10.17
CA LEU A 164 12.13 6.49 -11.48
C LEU A 164 13.06 7.70 -11.71
N ASP A 165 13.14 8.61 -10.75
CA ASP A 165 13.94 9.84 -10.84
C ASP A 165 15.45 9.54 -10.98
N ARG A 166 15.91 8.43 -10.41
CA ARG A 166 17.30 7.94 -10.53
C ARG A 166 17.58 7.15 -11.80
N GLY A 167 16.56 6.88 -12.62
CA GLY A 167 16.70 6.09 -13.86
C GLY A 167 16.86 4.58 -13.64
N TYR A 168 16.51 4.05 -12.46
CA TYR A 168 16.49 2.60 -12.22
C TYR A 168 15.21 1.94 -12.73
N LEU A 169 14.11 2.69 -12.72
CA LEU A 169 12.86 2.27 -13.32
C LEU A 169 12.49 3.22 -14.48
N THR A 170 11.78 2.70 -15.46
CA THR A 170 11.16 3.48 -16.54
C THR A 170 9.69 3.10 -16.68
N ARG A 171 8.88 4.03 -17.18
CA ARG A 171 7.45 3.80 -17.47
C ARG A 171 7.29 3.44 -18.94
N GLN A 172 6.71 2.27 -19.22
CA GLN A 172 6.26 1.86 -20.55
C GLN A 172 4.73 1.74 -20.54
N GLY A 173 4.05 2.83 -20.92
CA GLY A 173 2.61 2.95 -20.71
C GLY A 173 2.27 2.89 -19.21
N LYS A 174 1.55 1.84 -18.79
CA LYS A 174 1.22 1.58 -17.37
C LYS A 174 2.24 0.70 -16.65
N ALA A 175 3.12 0.02 -17.40
CA ALA A 175 4.11 -0.89 -16.85
C ALA A 175 5.35 -0.14 -16.33
N LEU A 176 5.98 -0.70 -15.31
CA LEU A 176 7.28 -0.33 -14.79
C LEU A 176 8.31 -1.37 -15.26
N CYS A 177 9.40 -0.89 -15.85
CA CYS A 177 10.48 -1.72 -16.34
C CYS A 177 11.80 -1.32 -15.67
N ALA A 178 12.55 -2.31 -15.19
CA ALA A 178 13.90 -2.11 -14.69
C ALA A 178 14.85 -1.77 -15.85
N THR A 179 15.76 -0.83 -15.63
CA THR A 179 16.78 -0.44 -16.61
C THR A 179 18.03 -1.33 -16.49
N PRO A 180 18.91 -1.36 -17.51
CA PRO A 180 20.21 -2.04 -17.40
C PRO A 180 21.03 -1.61 -16.18
N ALA A 181 20.92 -0.34 -15.77
CA ALA A 181 21.57 0.19 -14.58
C ALA A 181 21.01 -0.43 -13.29
N ALA A 182 19.70 -0.69 -13.24
CA ALA A 182 19.07 -1.35 -12.10
C ALA A 182 19.50 -2.81 -11.97
N PHE A 183 19.58 -3.55 -13.08
CA PHE A 183 20.12 -4.91 -13.07
C PHE A 183 21.56 -4.94 -12.57
N SER A 184 22.42 -4.08 -13.14
CA SER A 184 23.82 -3.96 -12.72
C SER A 184 23.96 -3.63 -11.22
N LEU A 185 23.08 -2.77 -10.69
CA LEU A 185 23.08 -2.42 -9.27
C LEU A 185 22.66 -3.61 -8.39
N ILE A 186 21.63 -4.34 -8.78
CA ILE A 186 21.15 -5.51 -8.02
C ILE A 186 22.17 -6.65 -8.06
N ASP A 187 22.89 -6.83 -9.17
CA ASP A 187 23.95 -7.82 -9.29
C ASP A 187 25.18 -7.46 -8.45
N ALA A 188 25.47 -6.15 -8.29
CA ALA A 188 26.62 -5.67 -7.54
C ALA A 188 26.37 -5.58 -6.02
N VAL A 189 25.13 -5.36 -5.59
CA VAL A 189 24.83 -5.17 -4.16
C VAL A 189 24.87 -6.52 -3.41
N PRO A 190 25.45 -6.58 -2.19
CA PRO A 190 25.38 -7.79 -1.38
C PRO A 190 23.94 -8.30 -1.23
N ARG A 191 23.72 -9.61 -1.45
CA ARG A 191 22.37 -10.21 -1.40
C ARG A 191 21.58 -9.87 -0.14
N ALA A 192 22.25 -9.80 1.02
CA ALA A 192 21.63 -9.41 2.28
C ALA A 192 21.00 -8.00 2.27
N ILE A 193 21.48 -7.07 1.42
CA ILE A 193 20.89 -5.72 1.29
C ILE A 193 19.67 -5.74 0.38
N ALA A 194 19.67 -6.59 -0.65
CA ALA A 194 18.54 -6.75 -1.58
C ALA A 194 17.41 -7.61 -1.00
N ASP A 195 17.71 -8.44 0.00
CA ASP A 195 16.76 -9.35 0.63
C ASP A 195 15.78 -8.61 1.57
N PRO A 196 14.46 -8.68 1.32
CA PRO A 196 13.46 -8.11 2.24
C PRO A 196 13.49 -8.74 3.64
N GLY A 197 14.03 -9.96 3.83
CA GLY A 197 14.23 -10.55 5.16
C GLY A 197 15.03 -9.64 6.10
N THR A 198 15.99 -8.89 5.58
CA THR A 198 16.79 -7.94 6.38
C THR A 198 15.94 -6.82 6.97
N THR A 199 14.89 -6.35 6.26
CA THR A 199 13.99 -5.36 6.84
C THR A 199 13.21 -5.93 8.02
N ALA A 200 12.85 -7.22 7.97
CA ALA A 200 12.16 -7.90 9.08
C ALA A 200 13.03 -7.95 10.34
N ILE A 201 14.32 -8.26 10.17
CA ILE A 201 15.30 -8.28 11.26
C ILE A 201 15.41 -6.90 11.92
N TRP A 202 15.42 -5.83 11.12
CA TRP A 202 15.51 -4.47 11.64
C TRP A 202 14.24 -4.05 12.39
N GLU A 203 13.06 -4.36 11.86
CA GLU A 203 11.79 -4.10 12.54
C GLU A 203 11.72 -4.87 13.88
N GLN A 204 12.20 -6.11 13.94
CA GLN A 204 12.30 -6.85 15.20
C GLN A 204 13.24 -6.16 16.19
N ALA A 205 14.38 -5.64 15.72
CA ALA A 205 15.31 -4.92 16.57
C ALA A 205 14.75 -3.59 17.07
N LEU A 206 13.98 -2.88 16.26
CA LEU A 206 13.28 -1.65 16.67
C LEU A 206 12.21 -1.94 17.73
N ASP A 207 11.50 -3.07 17.65
CA ASP A 207 10.57 -3.49 18.69
C ASP A 207 11.26 -3.84 20.01
N MET A 208 12.43 -4.48 19.97
CA MET A 208 13.26 -4.72 21.16
C MET A 208 13.71 -3.39 21.80
N VAL A 209 13.97 -2.37 20.98
CA VAL A 209 14.28 -1.01 21.49
C VAL A 209 13.04 -0.38 22.11
N GLN A 210 11.87 -0.51 21.48
CA GLN A 210 10.62 0.04 22.00
C GLN A 210 10.18 -0.60 23.32
N SER A 211 10.40 -1.91 23.48
CA SER A 211 10.07 -2.65 24.71
C SER A 211 11.11 -2.49 25.82
N GLY A 212 12.29 -1.96 25.51
CA GLY A 212 13.40 -1.80 26.46
C GLY A 212 14.32 -3.02 26.60
N GLU A 213 14.08 -4.10 25.84
CA GLU A 213 14.94 -5.29 25.77
C GLU A 213 16.33 -5.00 25.16
N MET A 214 16.44 -3.98 24.32
CA MET A 214 17.69 -3.50 23.73
C MET A 214 17.81 -1.99 23.86
N SER A 215 18.99 -1.47 24.20
CA SER A 215 19.21 -0.02 24.17
C SER A 215 19.35 0.49 22.73
N LEU A 216 18.92 1.74 22.50
CA LEU A 216 19.11 2.40 21.20
C LEU A 216 20.59 2.45 20.80
N GLU A 217 21.49 2.66 21.76
CA GLU A 217 22.93 2.69 21.54
C GLU A 217 23.46 1.33 21.05
N ALA A 218 23.03 0.23 21.68
CA ALA A 218 23.42 -1.11 21.27
C ALA A 218 22.89 -1.44 19.86
N PHE A 219 21.66 -1.04 19.55
CA PHE A 219 21.10 -1.17 18.20
C PHE A 219 21.96 -0.42 17.17
N VAL A 220 22.21 0.88 17.38
CA VAL A 220 23.00 1.70 16.46
C VAL A 220 24.42 1.16 16.27
N ALA A 221 25.08 0.71 17.35
CA ALA A 221 26.41 0.12 17.28
C ALA A 221 26.43 -1.15 16.40
N LYS A 222 25.45 -2.05 16.56
CA LYS A 222 25.31 -3.25 15.72
C LYS A 222 25.10 -2.90 14.24
N GLN A 223 24.24 -1.92 13.96
CA GLN A 223 23.96 -1.48 12.59
C GLN A 223 25.20 -0.84 11.94
N ALA A 224 25.93 0.00 12.67
CA ALA A 224 27.15 0.65 12.19
C ALA A 224 28.26 -0.38 11.90
N ALA A 225 28.44 -1.36 12.78
CA ALA A 225 29.41 -2.45 12.58
C ALA A 225 29.04 -3.30 11.35
N TRP A 226 27.76 -3.65 11.20
CA TRP A 226 27.29 -4.40 10.03
C TRP A 226 27.49 -3.62 8.73
N MET A 227 27.12 -2.34 8.68
CA MET A 227 27.33 -1.49 7.50
C MET A 227 28.82 -1.33 7.18
N SER A 228 29.68 -1.14 8.18
CA SER A 228 31.13 -1.04 7.99
C SER A 228 31.70 -2.31 7.35
N LYS A 229 31.21 -3.48 7.75
CA LYS A 229 31.57 -4.77 7.14
C LYS A 229 31.11 -4.87 5.68
N GLN A 230 29.90 -4.41 5.35
CA GLN A 230 29.42 -4.40 3.96
C GLN A 230 30.23 -3.43 3.10
N VAL A 231 30.51 -2.22 3.60
CA VAL A 231 31.32 -1.22 2.89
C VAL A 231 32.73 -1.76 2.63
N SER A 232 33.38 -2.34 3.64
CA SER A 232 34.74 -2.90 3.50
C SER A 232 34.83 -3.98 2.42
N ARG A 233 33.76 -4.77 2.22
CA ARG A 233 33.68 -5.76 1.13
C ARG A 233 33.64 -5.12 -0.26
N CYS A 234 33.11 -3.91 -0.36
CA CYS A 234 32.94 -3.20 -1.62
C CYS A 234 34.06 -2.20 -1.93
N VAL A 235 34.91 -1.83 -0.95
CA VAL A 235 35.97 -0.81 -1.12
C VAL A 235 36.97 -1.14 -2.24
N GLY A 236 37.14 -2.41 -2.60
CA GLY A 236 37.97 -2.86 -3.72
C GLY A 236 37.21 -3.24 -5.00
N MET A 237 35.88 -3.20 -5.01
CA MET A 237 35.09 -3.61 -6.17
C MET A 237 35.06 -2.50 -7.22
N ARG A 238 35.60 -2.78 -8.40
CA ARG A 238 35.36 -1.98 -9.61
C ARG A 238 34.22 -2.62 -10.39
N MET A 239 33.15 -1.88 -10.58
CA MET A 239 31.98 -2.32 -11.34
C MET A 239 31.72 -1.33 -12.48
N THR A 240 31.51 -1.85 -13.68
CA THR A 240 30.98 -1.10 -14.82
C THR A 240 29.45 -1.19 -14.77
N ILE A 241 28.81 -0.11 -14.31
CA ILE A 241 27.34 0.02 -14.36
C ILE A 241 26.98 0.58 -15.73
N SER A 242 26.26 -0.19 -16.55
CA SER A 242 25.78 0.27 -17.85
C SER A 242 24.42 0.97 -17.71
N GLY A 243 24.31 2.20 -18.21
CA GLY A 243 23.07 2.99 -18.22
C GLY A 243 23.34 4.48 -18.04
N PRO A 244 22.32 5.35 -18.24
CA PRO A 244 22.51 6.78 -18.08
C PRO A 244 22.97 7.07 -16.64
N ALA A 245 24.04 7.84 -16.50
CA ALA A 245 24.45 8.35 -15.20
C ALA A 245 23.24 9.02 -14.54
N SER A 246 22.96 8.68 -13.28
CA SER A 246 22.00 9.45 -12.47
C SER A 246 22.27 10.93 -12.71
N PRO A 247 21.27 11.76 -13.08
CA PRO A 247 21.51 13.12 -13.53
C PRO A 247 22.41 13.84 -12.52
N ALA A 248 23.63 14.15 -12.95
CA ALA A 248 24.64 14.79 -12.13
C ALA A 248 24.08 16.16 -11.72
N GLY A 249 23.58 16.29 -10.48
CA GLY A 249 23.00 17.53 -9.97
C GLY A 249 21.83 17.39 -9.01
N VAL A 250 21.16 16.22 -8.92
CA VAL A 250 20.09 16.05 -7.92
C VAL A 250 20.72 15.68 -6.57
N ALA A 251 20.77 16.64 -5.66
CA ALA A 251 21.22 16.43 -4.28
C ALA A 251 20.54 15.19 -3.67
N PRO A 252 21.25 14.40 -2.82
CA PRO A 252 20.65 13.23 -2.19
C PRO A 252 19.36 13.65 -1.44
N PRO A 253 18.22 12.96 -1.64
CA PRO A 253 16.92 13.40 -1.11
C PRO A 253 16.87 13.46 0.43
N TRP A 254 17.81 12.81 1.10
CA TRP A 254 18.02 12.85 2.56
C TRP A 254 18.65 14.17 3.05
N LYS A 255 19.14 15.04 2.17
CA LYS A 255 19.64 16.38 2.53
C LYS A 255 18.54 17.45 2.62
N LYS A 256 17.25 17.12 2.45
CA LYS A 256 16.16 18.05 2.78
C LYS A 256 16.08 18.21 4.30
N LYS A 257 16.85 19.18 4.82
CA LYS A 257 16.90 19.65 6.22
C LYS A 257 15.51 19.56 6.87
N ARG A 258 15.43 18.83 8.00
CA ARG A 258 14.50 19.12 9.09
C ARG A 258 14.59 20.64 9.34
N LYS A 259 13.60 21.41 8.87
CA LYS A 259 13.38 22.75 9.42
C LYS A 259 12.89 22.52 10.83
N THR A 260 13.80 22.58 11.80
CA THR A 260 13.44 22.83 13.19
C THR A 260 12.57 24.08 13.20
N ALA A 261 11.29 23.91 13.52
CA ALA A 261 10.42 25.03 13.83
C ALA A 261 11.09 25.81 14.96
N LYS A 262 11.54 27.04 14.68
CA LYS A 262 11.92 27.99 15.71
C LYS A 262 10.70 28.17 16.61
N ARG A 263 10.73 27.60 17.82
CA ARG A 263 9.88 28.06 18.92
C ARG A 263 10.23 29.53 19.12
N SER A 264 9.34 30.44 18.74
CA SER A 264 9.40 31.81 19.25
C SER A 264 9.12 31.73 20.74
N ALA A 265 10.17 31.85 21.54
CA ALA A 265 10.04 32.12 22.96
C ALA A 265 9.53 33.56 23.09
N THR A 266 8.25 33.73 23.44
CA THR A 266 7.76 34.99 23.96
C THR A 266 8.22 35.06 25.42
N SER A 267 9.29 35.80 25.66
CA SER A 267 9.82 36.10 26.98
C SER A 267 8.82 37.01 27.73
N SER A 268 8.26 36.48 28.81
CA SER A 268 7.65 37.26 29.87
C SER A 268 8.74 37.93 30.69
N ALA A 269 8.74 39.27 30.75
CA ALA A 269 9.39 40.03 31.81
C ALA A 269 8.58 41.29 32.11
N ALA A 270 8.35 41.48 33.40
CA ALA A 270 7.44 42.42 34.04
C ALA A 270 7.85 43.90 33.93
N ALA A 271 6.86 44.79 34.05
CA ALA A 271 7.03 46.11 34.64
C ALA A 271 5.90 46.34 35.64
N ALA A 272 6.29 46.80 36.84
CA ALA A 272 5.51 46.88 38.06
C ALA A 272 4.69 48.18 38.16
N GLY A 273 3.69 48.18 39.06
CA GLY A 273 3.17 49.41 39.65
C GLY A 273 1.80 49.30 40.33
N THR A 274 1.79 49.07 41.65
CA THR A 274 0.91 49.69 42.69
C THR A 274 -0.63 49.60 42.56
N ALA A 275 -1.46 49.38 43.58
CA ALA A 275 -1.32 49.17 45.03
C ALA A 275 -2.69 48.68 45.60
N ALA A 276 -2.63 47.93 46.70
CA ALA A 276 -3.50 47.97 47.89
C ALA A 276 -5.05 47.82 47.78
N LYS A 277 -5.60 46.69 48.28
CA LYS A 277 -6.28 46.54 49.59
C LYS A 277 -7.17 45.28 49.63
N LYS A 278 -6.82 44.35 50.52
CA LYS A 278 -7.74 43.39 51.20
C LYS A 278 -8.49 44.16 52.33
N PRO A 279 -9.54 43.62 53.04
CA PRO A 279 -9.81 42.19 53.26
C PRO A 279 -11.30 41.72 53.38
N ARG A 280 -11.45 40.39 53.38
CA ARG A 280 -12.29 39.49 54.22
C ARG A 280 -13.83 39.49 54.18
N ARG A 281 -14.33 38.21 54.14
CA ARG A 281 -15.51 37.60 54.83
C ARG A 281 -16.89 37.99 54.26
N THR A 282 -17.92 37.15 54.19
CA THR A 282 -18.27 35.83 54.75
C THR A 282 -19.53 35.30 54.04
N ALA A 283 -19.68 33.96 53.99
CA ALA A 283 -20.92 33.17 54.14
C ALA A 283 -22.18 33.39 53.25
N LYS A 284 -22.60 32.26 52.64
CA LYS A 284 -23.97 31.77 52.32
C LYS A 284 -24.99 32.01 53.47
N PRO A 285 -26.34 31.76 53.35
CA PRO A 285 -27.08 31.07 52.27
C PRO A 285 -28.52 31.58 51.93
N ALA A 286 -29.13 30.88 50.96
CA ALA A 286 -30.55 30.45 50.86
C ALA A 286 -31.70 31.44 50.52
N ALA A 287 -32.29 31.16 49.36
CA ALA A 287 -33.70 30.80 49.10
C ALA A 287 -34.84 31.85 49.01
N LYS A 288 -35.74 31.53 48.06
CA LYS A 288 -37.09 32.05 47.75
C LYS A 288 -37.08 33.45 47.10
N THR A 289 -37.73 33.70 45.97
CA THR A 289 -38.94 33.14 45.33
C THR A 289 -38.78 33.16 43.82
#